data_AF-A0A2S8PSL6-F1
#
_entry.id   AF-A0A2S8PSL6-F1
#
_cell.length_a   1.000
_cell.length_b   1.000
_cell.length_c   1.000
_cell.angle_alpha   90.00
_cell.angle_beta   90.00
_cell.angle_gamma   90.00
#
_symmetry.space_group_name_H-M   'P 1'
#
loop_
_entity.id
_entity.type
_entity.pdbx_description
1 polymer ?
#
loop_
_entity_poly.entity_id
_entity_poly.type
_entity_poly.pdbx_seq_one_letter_code
_entity_poly.pdbx_strand_id
1 'polypeptide(L)' 'MKVLCVCGLGQGTSLILRMNVENVLSAMGVSADVEHTDVSTASGTAADYIITSHELAQSLEGHSAGSSSS' A
#
# COMPACT_ATOMS: atom_id res chain seq x y z
N MET A 1 5.67 11.92 -1.55
CA MET A 1 4.87 10.89 -2.22
C MET A 1 4.86 9.65 -1.34
N LYS A 2 3.72 9.30 -0.77
CA LYS A 2 3.54 8.10 0.05
C LYS A 2 2.96 6.97 -0.80
N VAL A 3 3.71 5.88 -0.88
CA VAL A 3 3.36 4.68 -1.63
C VAL A 3 3.10 3.55 -0.65
N LEU A 4 1.90 2.98 -0.71
CA LEU A 4 1.46 1.94 0.22
C LEU A 4 1.31 0.60 -0.51
N CYS A 5 2.16 -0.34 -0.15
CA CYS A 5 2.17 -1.69 -0.71
C CYS A 5 1.31 -2.61 0.16
N VAL A 6 0.25 -3.18 -0.43
CA VAL A 6 -0.69 -4.06 0.25
C VAL A 6 -0.67 -5.43 -0.42
N CYS A 7 -0.24 -6.46 0.31
CA CYS A 7 -0.19 -7.83 -0.18
C CYS A 7 -1.01 -8.77 0.71
N GLY A 8 -1.90 -9.55 0.11
CA GLY A 8 -2.73 -10.53 0.83
C GLY A 8 -2.01 -11.81 1.25
N LEU A 9 -0.70 -11.93 0.96
CA LEU A 9 0.07 -13.18 1.05
C LEU A 9 0.95 -13.28 2.30
N GLY A 10 0.92 -12.30 3.21
CA GLY A 10 1.66 -12.30 4.47
C GLY A 10 2.91 -11.39 4.51
N GLN A 11 3.48 -11.23 5.71
CA GLN A 11 4.52 -10.25 6.04
C GLN A 11 5.83 -10.43 5.23
N GLY A 12 6.19 -11.68 4.86
CA GLY A 12 7.45 -11.98 4.17
C GLY A 12 7.50 -11.52 2.70
N THR A 13 6.39 -11.64 1.97
CA THR A 13 6.31 -11.29 0.54
C THR A 13 6.30 -9.79 0.32
N SER A 14 5.75 -9.04 1.28
CA SER A 14 5.64 -7.58 1.24
C SER A 14 6.99 -6.87 1.36
N LEU A 15 7.94 -7.49 2.07
CA LEU A 15 9.24 -6.89 2.37
C LEU A 15 10.16 -6.83 1.13
N ILE A 16 10.14 -7.88 0.31
CA ILE A 16 10.88 -7.95 -0.96
C ILE A 16 10.31 -6.94 -1.97
N LEU A 17 8.98 -6.84 -2.06
CA LEU A 17 8.32 -5.88 -2.93
C LEU A 17 8.74 -4.44 -2.59
N ARG A 18 8.75 -4.10 -1.30
CA ARG A 18 9.22 -2.79 -0.81
C ARG A 18 10.65 -2.50 -1.28
N MET A 19 11.60 -3.42 -1.07
CA MET A 19 13.00 -3.20 -1.48
C MET A 19 13.13 -2.95 -2.98
N ASN A 20 12.39 -3.68 -3.82
CA ASN A 20 12.40 -3.48 -5.26
C ASN A 20 11.89 -2.09 -5.66
N VAL A 21 10.77 -1.67 -5.06
CA VAL A 21 10.18 -0.35 -5.34
C VAL A 21 11.13 0.76 -4.90
N GLU A 22 11.70 0.67 -3.69
CA GLU A 22 12.68 1.65 -3.19
C GLU A 22 13.92 1.73 -4.08
N ASN A 23 14.47 0.59 -4.53
CA ASN A 23 15.61 0.59 -5.45
C ASN A 23 15.30 1.30 -6.77
N VAL A 24 14.14 1.02 -7.36
CA VAL A 24 13.73 1.62 -8.63
C VAL A 24 13.52 3.13 -8.47
N LEU A 25 12.83 3.56 -7.41
CA LEU A 25 12.62 4.98 -7.10
C LEU A 25 13.96 5.70 -6.90
N SER A 26 14.86 5.10 -6.12
CA SER A 26 16.19 5.65 -5.85
C SER A 26 17.03 5.76 -7.12
N ALA A 27 17.01 4.75 -8.00
CA ALA A 27 17.69 4.78 -9.30
C ALA A 27 17.14 5.88 -10.22
N MET A 28 15.85 6.20 -10.13
CA MET A 28 15.22 7.31 -10.86
C MET A 28 15.43 8.67 -10.18
N GLY A 29 16.05 8.71 -8.99
CA GLY A 29 16.20 9.94 -8.20
C GLY A 29 14.87 10.46 -7.65
N VAL A 30 13.86 9.61 -7.53
CA VAL A 30 12.53 9.97 -7.03
C VAL A 30 12.47 9.68 -5.53
N SER A 31 12.16 10.71 -4.74
CA SER A 31 11.95 10.56 -3.30
C SER A 31 10.50 10.18 -3.00
N ALA A 32 10.28 8.93 -2.62
CA ALA A 32 8.98 8.42 -2.17
C ALA A 32 9.14 7.58 -0.91
N ASP A 33 8.11 7.62 -0.06
CA ASP A 33 8.04 6.88 1.18
C ASP A 33 7.25 5.59 0.93
N VAL A 34 7.95 4.47 0.87
CA VAL A 34 7.37 3.16 0.55
C VAL A 34 7.12 2.39 1.85
N GLU A 35 5.85 2.29 2.22
CA GLU A 35 5.41 1.51 3.37
C GLU A 35 4.68 0.25 2.92
N HIS A 36 4.72 -0.79 3.76
CA HIS A 36 3.93 -1.99 3.53
C HIS A 36 2.94 -2.18 4.68
N THR A 37 1.72 -2.58 4.35
CA THR A 37 0.69 -2.83 5.36
C THR A 37 -0.32 -3.86 4.88
N ASP A 38 -1.20 -4.29 5.78
CA ASP A 38 -2.31 -5.19 5.49
C ASP A 38 -3.54 -4.45 4.93
N VAL A 39 -4.41 -5.18 4.24
CA VAL A 39 -5.62 -4.62 3.61
C VAL A 39 -6.53 -3.90 4.61
N SER A 40 -6.57 -4.38 5.86
CA SER A 40 -7.38 -3.79 6.92
C SER A 40 -6.86 -2.39 7.26
N THR A 41 -5.55 -2.25 7.49
CA THR A 41 -4.92 -0.97 7.80
C THR A 41 -4.90 -0.02 6.61
N ALA A 42 -4.67 -0.53 5.40
CA ALA A 42 -4.61 0.28 4.18
C ALA A 42 -5.92 1.05 3.93
N SER A 43 -7.07 0.47 4.24
CA SER A 43 -8.38 1.12 4.08
C SER A 43 -8.52 2.45 4.84
N GLY A 44 -7.85 2.57 5.99
CA GLY A 44 -7.86 3.77 6.84
C GLY A 44 -6.60 4.63 6.72
N THR A 45 -5.63 4.23 5.89
CA THR A 45 -4.34 4.91 5.80
C THR A 45 -4.29 5.82 4.57
N ALA A 46 -3.99 7.10 4.78
CA ALA A 46 -3.82 8.04 3.68
C ALA A 46 -2.51 7.77 2.92
N ALA A 47 -2.62 7.58 1.60
CA ALA A 47 -1.51 7.39 0.68
C ALA A 47 -1.75 8.16 -0.63
N ASP A 48 -0.68 8.58 -1.30
CA ASP A 48 -0.79 9.13 -2.66
C ASP A 48 -1.05 8.00 -3.68
N TYR A 49 -0.40 6.85 -3.47
CA TYR A 49 -0.51 5.68 -4.33
C TYR A 49 -0.61 4.40 -3.49
N ILE A 50 -1.54 3.52 -3.84
CA ILE A 50 -1.66 2.19 -3.22
C ILE A 50 -1.35 1.13 -4.30
N ILE A 51 -0.35 0.29 -4.03
CA ILE A 51 0.05 -0.83 -4.87
C ILE A 51 -0.51 -2.10 -4.26
N THR A 52 -1.46 -2.72 -4.96
CA THR A 52 -2.07 -3.97 -4.53
C THR A 52 -2.57 -4.79 -5.73
N SER A 53 -3.03 -6.02 -5.47
CA SER A 53 -3.64 -6.88 -6.48
C SER A 53 -5.06 -6.41 -6.80
N HIS A 54 -5.53 -6.64 -8.03
CA HIS A 54 -6.88 -6.28 -8.47
C HIS A 54 -7.99 -6.73 -7.50
N GLU A 55 -7.91 -7.96 -6.99
CA GLU A 55 -8.85 -8.50 -5.98
C GLU A 55 -8.92 -7.65 -4.69
N LEU A 56 -7.77 -7.18 -4.21
CA LEU A 56 -7.68 -6.36 -3.01
C LEU A 56 -8.07 -4.91 -3.28
N ALA A 57 -7.79 -4.40 -4.48
CA ALA A 57 -8.22 -3.06 -4.89
C ALA A 57 -9.75 -2.93 -4.79
N GLN A 58 -10.49 -3.92 -5.28
CA GLN A 58 -11.95 -3.95 -5.13
C GLN A 58 -12.42 -3.94 -3.67
N SER A 59 -11.66 -4.58 -2.77
CA SER A 59 -11.95 -4.57 -1.33
C SER A 59 -11.65 -3.22 -0.68
N LEU A 60 -10.65 -2.49 -1.17
CA LEU A 60 -10.25 -1.17 -0.67
C LEU A 60 -11.14 -0.05 -1.23
N GLU A 61 -11.55 -0.12 -2.49
CA GLU A 61 -12.46 0.84 -3.13
C GLU A 61 -13.83 0.95 -2.44
N GLY A 62 -14.28 -0.14 -1.81
CA GLY A 62 -15.54 -0.17 -1.05
C GLY A 62 -15.47 0.50 0.34
N HIS A 63 -14.27 0.77 0.86
CA HIS A 63 -14.09 1.41 2.16
C HIS A 63 -13.84 2.90 1.96
N SER A 64 -14.92 3.67 1.74
CA SER A 64 -14.85 5.11 1.95
C SER A 64 -14.45 5.34 3.41
N ALA A 65 -13.27 5.94 3.62
CA ALA A 65 -12.78 6.38 4.92
C ALA A 65 -13.81 7.34 5.55
N GLY A 66 -14.82 6.80 6.24
CA GLY A 66 -15.97 7.60 6.66
C GLY A 66 -17.19 6.77 7.04
N SER A 67 -17.09 6.01 8.14
CA SER A 67 -18.09 6.05 9.22
C SER A 67 -17.71 5.05 10.30
N SER A 68 -16.98 5.56 11.30
CA SER A 68 -17.28 5.16 12.67
C SER A 68 -18.57 5.89 13.06
N SER A 69 -19.69 5.16 13.15
CA SER A 69 -20.79 5.56 14.03
C SER A 69 -21.71 4.38 14.35
N SER A 70 -21.64 4.01 15.63
CA SER A 70 -22.51 3.14 16.43
C SER A 70 -22.38 1.62 16.32
#